data_AF-A0A7N2L753-F1
#
_entry.id   AF-A0A7N2L753-F1
#
_cell.length_a   1.000
_cell.length_b   1.000
_cell.length_c   1.000
_cell.angle_alpha   90.00
_cell.angle_beta   90.00
_cell.angle_gamma   90.00
#
_symmetry.space_group_name_H-M   'P 1'
#
loop_
_entity.id
_entity.type
_entity.pdbx_description
1 polymer ?
#
loop_
_entity_poly.entity_id
_entity_poly.type
_entity_poly.pdbx_seq_one_letter_code
_entity_poly.pdbx_strand_id
1 'polypeptide(L)'
;MDLLLQFQHILESDPLIDEVGFVHPTQFATLTEDSTGDAAISDGITQAVLPLYNAAKRAFIAAMEEYKRLSDDGLESEVMRHSKALLLLSSDFGTAWNSRKLVVSKKQQLSMYMGELLLSALALSYSPKSDQSWSHRRWVIKSITGKCSALQEILGKESELVEKIAEV
;
A
#
# COMPACT_ATOMS: atom_id res chain seq x y z
N MET A 1 -12.32 -0.08 -19.35
CA MET A 1 -12.48 0.09 -17.89
C MET A 1 -11.09 0.40 -17.34
N ASP A 2 -10.90 1.48 -16.58
CA ASP A 2 -9.59 1.81 -16.01
C ASP A 2 -9.34 0.93 -14.77
N LEU A 3 -8.40 -0.01 -14.86
CA LEU A 3 -8.07 -0.95 -13.78
C LEU A 3 -7.49 -0.23 -12.56
N LEU A 4 -6.74 0.86 -12.76
CA LEU A 4 -6.16 1.61 -11.66
C LEU A 4 -7.26 2.31 -10.85
N LEU A 5 -8.23 2.94 -11.52
CA LEU A 5 -9.33 3.62 -10.84
C LEU A 5 -10.17 2.64 -10.01
N GLN A 6 -10.47 1.46 -10.53
CA GLN A 6 -11.19 0.43 -9.78
C GLN A 6 -10.40 -0.04 -8.56
N PHE A 7 -9.11 -0.31 -8.74
CA PHE A 7 -8.26 -0.76 -7.64
C PHE A 7 -8.20 0.31 -6.54
N GLN A 8 -8.02 1.57 -6.90
CA GLN A 8 -8.01 2.67 -5.94
C GLN A 8 -9.37 2.84 -5.26
N HIS A 9 -10.47 2.70 -6.00
CA HIS A 9 -11.81 2.76 -5.44
C HIS A 9 -12.04 1.66 -4.39
N ILE A 10 -11.57 0.44 -4.63
CA ILE A 10 -11.62 -0.66 -3.63
C ILE A 10 -10.85 -0.25 -2.36
N LEU A 11 -9.61 0.24 -2.53
CA LEU A 11 -8.74 0.65 -1.43
C LEU A 11 -9.24 1.86 -0.63
N GLU A 12 -10.13 2.67 -1.22
CA GLU A 12 -10.76 3.83 -0.59
C GLU A 12 -12.10 3.46 0.07
N SER A 13 -12.84 2.52 -0.53
CA SER A 13 -14.13 2.06 -0.02
C SER A 13 -13.98 1.25 1.26
N ASP A 14 -12.86 0.55 1.41
CA ASP A 14 -12.52 -0.16 2.64
C ASP A 14 -11.16 0.30 3.18
N PRO A 15 -11.14 1.27 4.13
CA PRO A 15 -9.91 1.72 4.77
C PRO A 15 -9.35 0.73 5.79
N LEU A 16 -10.10 -0.33 6.14
CA LEU A 16 -9.75 -1.31 7.17
C LEU A 16 -9.27 -2.66 6.61
N ILE A 17 -9.03 -2.75 5.29
CA ILE A 17 -8.40 -3.91 4.67
C ILE A 17 -7.13 -4.27 5.44
N ASP A 18 -7.12 -5.48 5.99
CA ASP A 18 -6.07 -6.01 6.85
C ASP A 18 -5.08 -6.91 6.09
N GLU A 19 -5.52 -7.54 5.01
CA GLU A 19 -4.70 -8.41 4.16
C GLU A 19 -4.97 -8.21 2.66
N VAL A 20 -3.92 -8.30 1.82
CA VAL A 20 -4.03 -8.29 0.35
C VAL A 20 -3.19 -9.44 -0.18
N GLY A 21 -3.75 -10.29 -1.05
CA GLY A 21 -3.01 -11.39 -1.66
C GLY A 21 -3.20 -11.45 -3.17
N PHE A 22 -2.17 -11.92 -3.88
CA PHE A 22 -2.35 -12.33 -5.27
C PHE A 22 -2.88 -13.75 -5.31
N VAL A 23 -4.07 -13.92 -5.88
CA VAL A 23 -4.65 -15.24 -6.10
C VAL A 23 -4.05 -15.81 -7.38
N HIS A 24 -3.45 -17.01 -7.30
CA HIS A 24 -2.95 -17.65 -8.50
C HIS A 24 -4.14 -17.99 -9.41
N PRO A 25 -4.06 -17.81 -10.73
CA PRO A 25 -5.25 -17.95 -11.57
C PRO A 25 -5.88 -19.36 -11.55
N THR A 26 -5.11 -20.40 -11.21
CA THR A 26 -5.64 -21.76 -11.00
C THR A 26 -6.49 -21.89 -9.73
N GLN A 27 -6.30 -21.03 -8.73
CA GLN A 27 -7.15 -20.97 -7.53
C GLN A 27 -8.50 -20.32 -7.84
N PHE A 28 -8.58 -19.51 -8.91
CA PHE A 28 -9.84 -18.97 -9.41
C PHE A 28 -10.72 -20.04 -10.05
N ALA A 29 -10.12 -21.00 -10.76
CA ALA A 29 -10.85 -22.11 -11.39
C ALA A 29 -11.64 -22.95 -10.36
N THR A 30 -11.06 -23.15 -9.16
CA THR A 30 -11.72 -23.86 -8.03
C THR A 30 -12.88 -23.06 -7.43
N LEU A 31 -12.93 -21.73 -7.62
CA LEU A 31 -14.03 -20.88 -7.16
C LEU A 31 -15.16 -20.76 -8.18
N THR A 32 -14.90 -21.09 -9.44
CA THR A 32 -15.82 -20.94 -10.58
C THR A 32 -16.34 -22.28 -11.11
N GLU A 33 -16.40 -23.34 -10.30
CA GLU A 33 -16.84 -24.70 -10.68
C GLU A 33 -18.24 -24.76 -11.35
N ASP A 34 -18.99 -23.66 -11.41
CA ASP A 34 -20.27 -23.55 -12.13
C ASP A 34 -20.21 -22.83 -13.51
N SER A 35 -19.03 -22.53 -14.08
CA SER A 35 -18.99 -21.84 -15.39
C SER A 35 -17.86 -22.31 -16.30
N THR A 36 -18.26 -23.08 -17.32
CA THR A 36 -17.48 -23.60 -18.44
C THR A 36 -16.58 -22.51 -19.09
N GLY A 37 -15.26 -22.55 -18.85
CA GLY A 37 -14.31 -21.63 -19.49
C GLY A 37 -12.84 -21.69 -19.01
N ASP A 38 -12.26 -22.89 -18.85
CA ASP A 38 -11.06 -23.12 -18.03
C ASP A 38 -9.70 -22.56 -18.50
N ALA A 39 -9.52 -22.20 -19.78
CA ALA A 39 -8.19 -21.77 -20.27
C ALA A 39 -7.98 -20.25 -20.33
N ALA A 40 -9.05 -19.46 -20.47
CA ALA A 40 -8.95 -18.02 -20.72
C ALA A 40 -8.79 -17.19 -19.43
N ILE A 41 -9.30 -17.69 -18.31
CA ILE A 41 -9.28 -16.98 -17.01
C ILE A 41 -7.87 -16.95 -16.42
N SER A 42 -7.10 -18.02 -16.65
CA SER A 42 -5.74 -18.15 -16.09
C SER A 42 -4.76 -17.14 -16.68
N ASP A 43 -4.90 -16.85 -17.98
CA ASP A 43 -4.02 -15.93 -18.70
C ASP A 43 -4.39 -14.46 -18.37
N GLY A 44 -5.68 -14.17 -18.17
CA GLY A 44 -6.19 -12.81 -17.93
C GLY A 44 -5.74 -12.15 -16.61
N ILE A 45 -5.65 -12.90 -15.50
CA ILE A 45 -5.26 -12.35 -14.18
C ILE A 45 -3.77 -12.00 -14.16
N THR A 46 -2.91 -12.89 -14.68
CA THR A 46 -1.47 -12.62 -14.82
C THR A 46 -1.21 -11.48 -15.82
N GLN A 47 -2.03 -11.38 -16.87
CA GLN A 47 -1.99 -10.27 -17.83
C GLN A 47 -2.45 -8.93 -17.26
N ALA A 48 -3.21 -8.88 -16.16
CA ALA A 48 -3.73 -7.62 -15.60
C ALA A 48 -2.80 -6.95 -14.57
N VAL A 49 -1.97 -7.71 -13.84
CA VAL A 49 -1.10 -7.17 -12.78
C VAL A 49 -0.04 -6.24 -13.34
N LEU A 50 0.64 -6.61 -14.43
CA LEU A 50 1.70 -5.79 -15.02
C LEU A 50 1.16 -4.45 -15.61
N PRO A 51 0.06 -4.44 -16.40
CA PRO A 51 -0.58 -3.20 -16.81
C PRO A 51 -1.04 -2.32 -15.64
N LEU A 52 -1.60 -2.92 -14.59
CA LEU A 52 -2.03 -2.21 -13.38
C LEU A 52 -0.83 -1.57 -12.66
N TYR A 53 0.25 -2.33 -12.46
CA TYR A 53 1.52 -1.83 -11.91
C TYR A 53 2.05 -0.65 -12.74
N ASN A 54 2.09 -0.79 -14.07
CA ASN A 54 2.57 0.27 -14.95
C ASN A 54 1.67 1.51 -14.91
N ALA A 55 0.35 1.34 -14.81
CA ALA A 55 -0.59 2.45 -14.65
C ALA A 55 -0.37 3.16 -13.30
N ALA A 56 -0.30 2.41 -12.20
CA ALA A 56 -0.04 2.96 -10.86
C ALA A 56 1.30 3.72 -10.82
N LYS A 57 2.35 3.15 -11.41
CA LYS A 57 3.67 3.77 -11.49
C LYS A 57 3.65 5.08 -12.29
N ARG A 58 3.01 5.11 -13.46
CA ARG A 58 2.87 6.33 -14.27
C ARG A 58 2.12 7.42 -13.51
N ALA A 59 0.98 7.08 -12.91
CA ALA A 59 0.17 8.03 -12.16
C ALA A 59 0.92 8.59 -10.94
N PHE A 60 1.65 7.73 -10.22
CA PHE A 60 2.51 8.15 -9.11
C PHE A 60 3.61 9.11 -9.57
N ILE A 61 4.30 8.82 -10.67
CA ILE A 61 5.36 9.70 -11.20
C ILE A 61 4.78 11.06 -11.59
N ALA A 62 3.66 11.08 -12.32
CA ALA A 62 2.99 12.32 -12.71
C ALA A 62 2.57 13.17 -11.49
N ALA A 63 1.94 12.56 -10.49
CA ALA A 63 1.56 13.24 -9.26
C ALA A 63 2.78 13.78 -8.49
N MET A 64 3.89 13.04 -8.47
CA MET A 64 5.13 13.49 -7.81
C MET A 64 5.83 14.64 -8.54
N GLU A 65 5.81 14.65 -9.87
CA GLU A 65 6.33 15.77 -10.68
C GLU A 65 5.52 17.04 -10.42
N GLU A 66 4.20 16.90 -10.39
CA GLU A 66 3.29 18.01 -10.13
C GLU A 66 3.41 18.55 -8.70
N TYR A 67 3.46 17.66 -7.71
CA TYR A 67 3.66 18.01 -6.30
C TYR A 67 4.97 18.78 -6.09
N LYS A 68 6.06 18.38 -6.74
CA LYS A 68 7.34 19.09 -6.69
C LYS A 68 7.29 20.45 -7.38
N ARG A 69 6.51 20.58 -8.45
CA ARG A 69 6.40 21.81 -9.25
C ARG A 69 5.57 22.88 -8.56
N LEU A 70 4.42 22.51 -8.00
CA LEU A 70 3.43 23.46 -7.51
C LEU A 70 3.44 23.60 -5.98
N SER A 71 3.93 22.60 -5.24
CA SER A 71 3.86 22.52 -3.77
C SER A 71 2.47 22.89 -3.22
N ASP A 72 1.43 22.47 -3.93
CA ASP A 72 0.03 22.75 -3.61
C ASP A 72 -0.55 21.71 -2.64
N ASP A 73 -1.42 22.19 -1.74
CA ASP A 73 -2.03 21.43 -0.65
C ASP A 73 -3.07 20.38 -1.12
N GLY A 74 -3.44 20.38 -2.42
CA GLY A 74 -4.30 19.36 -3.02
C GLY A 74 -3.54 18.14 -3.54
N LEU A 75 -2.26 18.32 -3.90
CA LEU A 75 -1.49 17.31 -4.64
C LEU A 75 -0.92 16.20 -3.74
N GLU A 76 -0.86 16.42 -2.42
CA GLU A 76 -0.44 15.36 -1.50
C GLU A 76 -1.41 14.18 -1.54
N SER A 77 -2.72 14.45 -1.66
CA SER A 77 -3.73 13.40 -1.71
C SER A 77 -3.47 12.45 -2.89
N GLU A 78 -3.17 12.98 -4.06
CA GLU A 78 -2.86 12.20 -5.26
C GLU A 78 -1.55 11.41 -5.13
N VAL A 79 -0.50 12.04 -4.58
CA VAL A 79 0.76 11.34 -4.28
C VAL A 79 0.50 10.15 -3.34
N MET A 80 -0.29 10.36 -2.29
CA MET A 80 -0.60 9.34 -1.29
C MET A 80 -1.51 8.24 -1.88
N ARG A 81 -2.46 8.60 -2.74
CA ARG A 81 -3.40 7.69 -3.39
C ARG A 81 -2.71 6.78 -4.40
N HIS A 82 -1.86 7.33 -5.28
CA HIS A 82 -1.14 6.56 -6.28
C HIS A 82 0.02 5.74 -5.67
N SER A 83 0.73 6.29 -4.68
CA SER A 83 1.78 5.51 -4.00
C SER A 83 1.21 4.36 -3.18
N LYS A 84 0.03 4.48 -2.56
CA LYS A 84 -0.66 3.36 -1.88
C LYS A 84 -0.89 2.21 -2.85
N ALA A 85 -1.51 2.50 -4.00
CA ALA A 85 -1.77 1.50 -5.02
C ALA A 85 -0.46 0.85 -5.53
N LEU A 86 0.57 1.65 -5.81
CA LEU A 86 1.86 1.16 -6.29
C LEU A 86 2.56 0.25 -5.25
N LEU A 87 2.52 0.62 -3.97
CA LEU A 87 3.15 -0.14 -2.90
C LEU A 87 2.47 -1.49 -2.65
N LEU A 88 1.15 -1.56 -2.78
CA LEU A 88 0.41 -2.83 -2.69
C LEU A 88 0.70 -3.78 -3.87
N LEU A 89 1.15 -3.23 -5.01
CA LEU A 89 1.60 -4.01 -6.16
C LEU A 89 3.12 -4.31 -6.11
N SER A 90 3.89 -3.54 -5.36
CA SER A 90 5.35 -3.63 -5.25
C SER A 90 5.83 -2.99 -3.94
N SER A 91 5.84 -3.78 -2.86
CA SER A 91 6.11 -3.30 -1.49
C SER A 91 7.52 -2.71 -1.31
N ASP A 92 8.49 -3.16 -2.11
CA ASP A 92 9.88 -2.69 -2.04
C ASP A 92 10.19 -1.52 -2.98
N PHE A 93 9.17 -0.85 -3.52
CA PHE A 93 9.36 0.36 -4.31
C PHE A 93 9.76 1.56 -3.44
N GLY A 94 11.04 1.63 -3.05
CA GLY A 94 11.58 2.59 -2.07
C GLY A 94 11.33 4.06 -2.40
N THR A 95 11.27 4.44 -3.69
CA THR A 95 10.95 5.81 -4.11
C THR A 95 9.53 6.22 -3.69
N ALA A 96 8.56 5.29 -3.70
CA ALA A 96 7.20 5.56 -3.23
C ALA A 96 7.19 5.79 -1.73
N TRP A 97 7.82 4.92 -0.93
CA TRP A 97 7.96 5.12 0.51
C TRP A 97 8.62 6.46 0.85
N ASN A 98 9.73 6.81 0.20
CA ASN A 98 10.43 8.07 0.44
C ASN A 98 9.56 9.29 0.07
N SER A 99 8.75 9.18 -0.97
CA SER A 99 7.80 10.23 -1.35
C SER A 99 6.70 10.43 -0.32
N ARG A 100 6.19 9.34 0.27
CA ARG A 100 5.26 9.39 1.40
C ARG A 100 5.91 10.01 2.64
N LYS A 101 7.15 9.64 2.98
CA LYS A 101 7.91 10.27 4.07
C LYS A 101 8.01 11.79 3.87
N LEU A 102 8.28 12.25 2.64
CA LEU A 102 8.33 13.67 2.31
C LEU A 102 6.99 14.36 2.56
N VAL A 103 5.89 13.82 2.04
CA VAL A 103 4.53 14.36 2.21
C VAL A 103 4.15 14.44 3.70
N VAL A 104 4.25 13.32 4.41
CA VAL A 104 3.88 13.21 5.83
C VAL A 104 4.72 14.14 6.69
N SER A 105 6.03 14.27 6.40
CA SER A 105 6.93 15.17 7.12
C SER A 105 6.62 16.64 6.91
N LYS A 106 6.13 17.04 5.73
CA LYS A 106 5.71 18.43 5.51
C LYS A 106 4.42 18.75 6.27
N LYS A 107 3.46 17.83 6.29
CA LYS A 107 2.14 18.05 6.92
C LYS A 107 2.17 17.92 8.44
N GLN A 108 3.03 17.06 8.99
CA GLN A 108 3.13 16.80 10.44
C GLN A 108 1.80 16.42 11.12
N GLN A 109 0.81 15.93 10.37
CA GLN A 109 -0.48 15.52 10.92
C GLN A 109 -0.39 14.11 11.48
N LEU A 110 -0.79 13.92 12.73
CA LEU A 110 -0.69 12.62 13.41
C LEU A 110 -1.48 11.51 12.70
N SER A 111 -2.65 11.84 12.16
CA SER A 111 -3.49 10.92 11.37
C SER A 111 -2.77 10.34 10.16
N MET A 112 -1.93 11.13 9.49
CA MET A 112 -1.13 10.66 8.36
C MET A 112 -0.11 9.61 8.79
N TYR A 113 0.56 9.80 9.93
CA TYR A 113 1.47 8.79 10.48
C TYR A 113 0.74 7.48 10.85
N MET A 114 -0.48 7.55 11.38
CA MET A 114 -1.28 6.35 11.65
C MET A 114 -1.64 5.62 10.35
N GLY A 115 -2.01 6.36 9.30
CA GLY A 115 -2.22 5.79 7.96
C GLY A 115 -0.98 5.10 7.39
N GLU A 116 0.22 5.60 7.68
CA GLU A 116 1.47 4.93 7.27
C GLU A 116 1.73 3.62 8.03
N LEU A 117 1.38 3.54 9.32
CA LEU A 117 1.47 2.30 10.08
C LEU A 117 0.51 1.24 9.51
N LEU A 118 -0.72 1.64 9.18
CA LEU A 118 -1.70 0.75 8.55
C LEU A 118 -1.23 0.27 7.17
N LEU A 119 -0.75 1.18 6.31
CA LEU A 119 -0.26 0.80 4.99
C LEU A 119 0.95 -0.14 5.06
N SER A 120 1.89 0.12 5.96
CA SER A 120 3.06 -0.76 6.12
C SER A 120 2.70 -2.11 6.74
N ALA A 121 1.73 -2.17 7.66
CA ALA A 121 1.19 -3.44 8.15
C ALA A 121 0.52 -4.25 7.02
N LEU A 122 -0.29 -3.57 6.18
CA LEU A 122 -0.91 -4.20 5.03
C LEU A 122 0.12 -4.74 4.02
N ALA A 123 1.18 -3.97 3.73
CA ALA A 123 2.28 -4.42 2.87
C ALA A 123 3.00 -5.65 3.44
N LEU A 124 3.17 -5.71 4.77
CA LEU A 124 3.81 -6.82 5.46
C LEU A 124 2.94 -8.08 5.51
N SER A 125 1.61 -7.96 5.43
CA SER A 125 0.69 -9.12 5.43
C SER A 125 0.98 -10.11 4.30
N TYR A 126 1.44 -9.64 3.13
CA TYR A 126 1.78 -10.48 1.98
C TYR A 126 3.26 -10.46 1.61
N SER A 127 4.03 -9.52 2.16
CA SER A 127 5.49 -9.41 1.97
C SER A 127 6.19 -9.24 3.32
N PRO A 128 6.16 -10.28 4.19
CA PRO A 128 6.64 -10.17 5.58
C PRO A 128 8.13 -9.83 5.71
N LYS A 129 8.90 -10.10 4.64
CA LYS A 129 10.35 -9.84 4.55
C LYS A 129 10.70 -8.51 3.86
N SER A 130 9.73 -7.64 3.57
CA SER A 130 9.98 -6.36 2.90
C SER A 130 10.80 -5.41 3.78
N ASP A 131 12.08 -5.22 3.42
CA ASP A 131 13.00 -4.31 4.11
C ASP A 131 12.51 -2.86 4.07
N GLN A 132 11.91 -2.44 2.95
CA GLN A 132 11.40 -1.08 2.81
C GLN A 132 10.21 -0.83 3.73
N SER A 133 9.29 -1.79 3.85
CA SER A 133 8.12 -1.69 4.73
C SER A 133 8.55 -1.59 6.20
N TRP A 134 9.46 -2.46 6.65
CA TRP A 134 10.01 -2.39 8.01
C TRP A 134 10.80 -1.11 8.28
N SER A 135 11.61 -0.66 7.31
CA SER A 135 12.37 0.59 7.40
C SER A 135 11.44 1.81 7.52
N HIS A 136 10.36 1.83 6.76
CA HIS A 136 9.34 2.87 6.84
C HIS A 136 8.64 2.88 8.19
N ARG A 137 8.25 1.71 8.69
CA ARG A 137 7.58 1.55 10.00
C ARG A 137 8.43 2.08 11.15
N ARG A 138 9.72 1.70 11.21
CA ARG A 138 10.68 2.25 12.19
C ARG A 138 10.79 3.77 12.10
N TRP A 139 10.80 4.32 10.88
CA TRP A 139 10.82 5.76 10.67
C TRP A 139 9.55 6.45 11.19
N VAL A 140 8.37 5.86 10.97
CA VAL A 140 7.09 6.38 11.48
C VAL A 140 7.10 6.44 13.00
N ILE A 141 7.40 5.32 13.69
CA ILE A 141 7.48 5.26 15.17
C ILE A 141 8.42 6.35 15.68
N LYS A 142 9.62 6.43 15.12
CA LYS A 142 10.61 7.45 15.51
C LYS A 142 10.09 8.88 15.32
N SER A 143 9.29 9.12 14.29
CA SER A 143 8.76 10.45 13.95
C SER A 143 7.63 10.92 14.87
N ILE A 144 6.88 9.98 15.46
CA ILE A 144 5.79 10.26 16.40
C ILE A 144 6.21 10.19 17.87
N THR A 145 7.40 9.67 18.17
CA THR A 145 7.96 9.67 19.53
C THR A 145 7.95 11.08 20.11
N GLY A 146 7.36 11.24 21.30
CA GLY A 146 7.25 12.53 22.00
C GLY A 146 6.16 13.47 21.47
N LYS A 147 5.49 13.12 20.36
CA LYS A 147 4.37 13.89 19.78
C LYS A 147 3.01 13.21 19.97
N CYS A 148 3.01 11.91 20.27
CA CYS A 148 1.82 11.10 20.38
C CYS A 148 1.64 10.58 21.82
N SER A 149 0.50 10.90 22.45
CA SER A 149 0.15 10.39 23.77
C SER A 149 -0.14 8.88 23.76
N ALA A 150 -0.58 8.32 22.63
CA ALA A 150 -0.87 6.90 22.44
C ALA A 150 0.37 6.06 22.10
N LEU A 151 1.60 6.58 22.28
CA LEU A 151 2.82 5.88 21.90
C LEU A 151 2.95 4.48 22.52
N GLN A 152 2.55 4.29 23.78
CA GLN A 152 2.61 2.99 24.44
C GLN A 152 1.65 1.96 23.83
N GLU A 153 0.43 2.39 23.49
CA GLU A 153 -0.55 1.55 22.80
C GLU A 153 -0.02 1.15 21.41
N ILE A 154 0.56 2.11 20.69
CA ILE A 154 1.19 1.85 19.38
C ILE A 154 2.28 0.79 19.55
N LEU A 155 3.21 0.96 20.48
CA LEU A 155 4.28 -0.02 20.71
C LEU A 155 3.75 -1.41 21.09
N GLY A 156 2.62 -1.50 21.80
CA GLY A 156 1.92 -2.76 22.04
C GLY A 156 1.48 -3.43 20.74
N LYS A 157 0.75 -2.69 19.88
CA LYS A 157 0.34 -3.17 18.55
C LYS A 157 1.54 -3.49 17.64
N GLU A 158 2.66 -2.78 17.82
CA GLU A 158 3.90 -3.07 17.10
C GLU A 158 4.47 -4.44 17.50
N SER A 159 4.43 -4.79 18.79
CA SER A 159 4.86 -6.10 19.30
C SER A 159 3.99 -7.21 18.74
N GLU A 160 2.66 -7.05 18.81
CA GLU A 160 1.69 -8.01 18.29
C GLU A 160 1.89 -8.28 16.79
N LEU A 161 2.16 -7.24 15.99
CA LEU A 161 2.42 -7.43 14.57
C LEU A 161 3.71 -8.23 14.32
N VAL A 162 4.79 -7.95 15.08
CA VAL A 162 6.06 -8.67 14.95
C VAL A 162 5.88 -10.14 15.30
N GLU A 163 5.12 -10.44 16.36
CA GLU A 163 4.77 -11.80 16.76
C GLU A 163 3.97 -12.50 15.65
N LYS A 164 2.88 -11.88 15.14
CA LYS A 164 2.07 -12.44 14.04
C LYS A 164 2.92 -12.75 12.80
N ILE A 165 3.86 -11.88 12.43
CA ILE A 165 4.72 -12.08 11.25
C ILE A 165 5.79 -13.15 11.48
N ALA A 166 6.32 -13.27 12.70
CA ALA A 166 7.34 -14.26 13.02
C ALA A 166 6.80 -15.71 13.06
N GLU A 167 5.49 -15.87 13.25
CA GLU A 167 4.80 -17.16 13.26
C GLU A 167 4.45 -17.70 11.85
N VAL A 168 4.70 -16.92 10.78
CA VAL A 168 4.46 -17.28 9.36
C VAL A 168 5.71 -17.84 8.69
#